data_AF-A0A661NJ62-F1
#
_entry.id   AF-A0A661NJ62-F1
#
_cell.length_a   1.000
_cell.length_b   1.000
_cell.length_c   1.000
_cell.angle_alpha   90.00
_cell.angle_beta   90.00
_cell.angle_gamma   90.00
#
_symmetry.space_group_name_H-M   'P 1'
#
loop_
_entity.id
_entity.type
_entity.pdbx_description
1 polymer ?
#
loop_
_entity_poly.entity_id
_entity_poly.type
_entity_poly.pdbx_seq_one_letter_code
_entity_poly.pdbx_strand_id
1 'polypeptide(L)'
;CADKGLKVSFAELDQTDGRLVQGLFNPLLFKQGVVPVPCTIDLRSFDTIGIITGPNSGGKTRLLQALGLTQLLAQGGLFVPAERARLRVASGMFVSLIDKPRADQKEGRLGSELIRIRRLFETCRSGALVILDELCSGTNPSEGEEIFYLVLTLLRELQPEAFITTHFLEFARRLSDDAEALGLAFLQVELDDHQRPNFGFVSGVAETSLAAQTAARLGVTREELMALVSRNKG
;
A
#
# COMPACT_ATOMS: atom_id res chain seq x y z
N CYS A 1 19.41 -15.03 2.70
CA CYS A 1 19.08 -13.66 3.16
C CYS A 1 20.34 -12.92 3.60
N ALA A 2 21.12 -13.48 4.54
CA ALA A 2 22.37 -12.87 5.01
C ALA A 2 23.37 -12.58 3.87
N ASP A 3 23.57 -13.52 2.93
CA ASP A 3 24.47 -13.34 1.78
C ASP A 3 24.03 -12.23 0.81
N LYS A 4 22.80 -11.74 0.93
CA LYS A 4 22.24 -10.62 0.16
C LYS A 4 22.13 -9.33 0.97
N GLY A 5 22.75 -9.28 2.15
CA GLY A 5 22.71 -8.13 3.06
C GLY A 5 21.38 -7.91 3.80
N LEU A 6 20.43 -8.85 3.69
CA LEU A 6 19.10 -8.73 4.30
C LEU A 6 19.09 -9.42 5.67
N LYS A 7 18.78 -8.64 6.72
CA LYS A 7 18.77 -9.06 8.13
C LYS A 7 17.36 -9.47 8.56
N VAL A 8 17.28 -10.39 9.53
CA VAL A 8 16.04 -10.77 10.20
C VAL A 8 16.19 -10.55 11.70
N SER A 9 15.10 -10.28 12.41
CA SER A 9 15.12 -10.02 13.85
C SER A 9 13.92 -10.65 14.54
N PHE A 10 13.95 -10.76 15.86
CA PHE A 10 12.70 -10.85 16.63
C PHE A 10 12.04 -9.47 16.66
N ALA A 11 10.70 -9.47 16.67
CA ALA A 11 9.94 -8.24 16.85
C ALA A 11 9.70 -8.00 18.35
N GLU A 12 9.81 -6.74 18.77
CA GLU A 12 9.26 -6.26 20.03
C GLU A 12 7.75 -6.05 19.83
N LEU A 13 6.94 -6.75 20.62
CA LEU A 13 5.50 -6.58 20.62
C LEU A 13 5.10 -5.65 21.75
N ASP A 14 4.54 -4.50 21.41
CA ASP A 14 4.04 -3.50 22.36
C ASP A 14 2.52 -3.29 22.18
N GLN A 15 1.85 -2.75 23.18
CA GLN A 15 0.45 -2.31 23.11
C GLN A 15 0.30 -0.78 23.12
N THR A 16 1.35 -0.03 23.49
CA THR A 16 1.26 1.42 23.69
C THR A 16 1.92 2.27 22.61
N ASP A 17 3.07 1.83 22.09
CA ASP A 17 3.79 2.59 21.07
C ASP A 17 3.26 2.35 19.64
N GLY A 18 3.61 3.27 18.74
CA GLY A 18 3.41 3.12 17.31
C GLY A 18 4.28 2.03 16.67
N ARG A 19 4.08 1.79 15.37
CA ARG A 19 4.86 0.79 14.61
C ARG A 19 6.17 1.40 14.10
N LEU A 20 7.28 0.73 14.39
CA LEU A 20 8.58 1.01 13.77
C LEU A 20 9.16 -0.27 13.17
N VAL A 21 9.38 -0.30 11.86
CA VAL A 21 10.04 -1.42 11.17
C VAL A 21 11.18 -0.89 10.32
N GLN A 22 12.42 -1.21 10.69
CA GLN A 22 13.62 -0.79 10.00
C GLN A 22 14.16 -1.93 9.15
N GLY A 23 14.50 -1.62 7.90
CA GLY A 23 15.02 -2.61 6.95
C GLY A 23 13.98 -3.69 6.56
N LEU A 24 12.69 -3.34 6.57
CA LEU A 24 11.60 -4.20 6.15
C LEU A 24 11.76 -4.61 4.69
N PHE A 25 11.63 -5.90 4.39
CA PHE A 25 11.60 -6.40 3.03
C PHE A 25 10.52 -7.48 2.83
N ASN A 26 10.11 -7.70 1.58
CA ASN A 26 9.15 -8.74 1.24
C ASN A 26 9.88 -10.06 0.85
N PRO A 27 9.88 -11.09 1.69
CA PRO A 27 10.58 -12.35 1.40
C PRO A 27 9.95 -13.13 0.23
N LEU A 28 8.69 -12.86 -0.16
CA LEU A 28 8.04 -13.55 -1.27
C LEU A 28 8.71 -13.25 -2.63
N LEU A 29 9.43 -12.13 -2.74
CA LEU A 29 10.13 -11.75 -3.97
C LEU A 29 11.26 -12.73 -4.34
N PHE A 30 11.82 -13.45 -3.37
CA PHE A 30 12.81 -14.48 -3.65
C PHE A 30 12.25 -15.61 -4.53
N LYS A 31 10.95 -15.95 -4.39
CA LYS A 31 10.29 -16.94 -5.25
C LYS A 31 10.19 -16.48 -6.71
N GLN A 32 10.33 -15.18 -6.94
CA GLN A 32 10.30 -14.56 -8.27
C GLN A 32 11.70 -14.26 -8.80
N GLY A 33 12.77 -14.68 -8.09
CA GLY A 33 14.15 -14.38 -8.47
C GLY A 33 14.58 -12.93 -8.24
N VAL A 34 13.75 -12.13 -7.55
CA VAL A 34 14.01 -10.70 -7.30
C VAL A 34 14.63 -10.53 -5.92
N VAL A 35 15.70 -9.72 -5.82
CA VAL A 35 16.26 -9.31 -4.53
C VAL A 35 15.44 -8.12 -4.00
N PRO A 36 14.80 -8.24 -2.82
CA PRO A 36 14.06 -7.14 -2.22
C PRO A 36 14.95 -5.93 -1.92
N VAL A 37 14.39 -4.73 -2.08
CA VAL A 37 14.97 -3.50 -1.52
C VAL A 37 14.35 -3.29 -0.14
N PRO A 38 15.16 -3.17 0.93
CA PRO A 38 14.66 -2.91 2.27
C PRO A 38 14.17 -1.45 2.41
N CYS A 39 13.14 -1.24 3.22
CA CYS A 39 12.58 0.08 3.52
C CYS A 39 12.33 0.26 5.01
N THR A 40 12.05 1.49 5.44
CA THR A 40 11.70 1.79 6.84
C THR A 40 10.28 2.30 6.92
N ILE A 41 9.50 1.78 7.85
CA ILE A 41 8.14 2.22 8.18
C ILE A 41 8.15 2.73 9.61
N ASP A 42 7.76 3.98 9.81
CA ASP A 42 7.65 4.64 11.11
C ASP A 42 6.29 5.32 11.22
N LEU A 43 5.38 4.69 11.95
CA LEU A 43 4.08 5.25 12.32
C LEU A 43 4.12 5.53 13.82
N ARG A 44 4.18 6.81 14.17
CA ARG A 44 4.48 7.26 15.54
C ARG A 44 3.35 7.03 16.55
N SER A 45 2.09 6.95 16.11
CA SER A 45 0.93 6.72 16.99
C SER A 45 0.26 5.37 16.73
N PHE A 46 -0.36 4.86 17.78
CA PHE A 46 -1.05 3.57 17.90
C PHE A 46 -2.26 3.39 16.96
N ASP A 47 -2.88 4.50 16.56
CA ASP A 47 -4.12 4.56 15.76
C ASP A 47 -3.91 5.22 14.40
N THR A 48 -2.65 5.45 14.00
CA THR A 48 -2.34 6.11 12.73
C THR A 48 -2.75 5.26 11.53
N ILE A 49 -3.46 5.87 10.59
CA ILE A 49 -3.75 5.26 9.30
C ILE A 49 -2.66 5.69 8.31
N GLY A 50 -1.87 4.72 7.83
CA GLY A 50 -0.85 4.91 6.81
C GLY A 50 -1.45 4.92 5.40
N ILE A 51 -1.49 6.09 4.76
CA ILE A 51 -1.88 6.25 3.36
C ILE A 51 -0.64 6.17 2.47
N ILE A 52 -0.63 5.20 1.55
CA ILE A 52 0.51 4.93 0.68
C ILE A 52 0.18 5.33 -0.76
N THR A 53 1.00 6.21 -1.32
CA THR A 53 0.82 6.77 -2.67
C THR A 53 2.03 6.48 -3.57
N GLY A 54 1.86 6.72 -4.87
CA GLY A 54 2.91 6.53 -5.88
C GLY A 54 2.52 5.55 -6.99
N PRO A 55 3.42 5.30 -7.95
CA PRO A 55 3.14 4.45 -9.12
C PRO A 55 2.84 3.00 -8.73
N ASN A 56 2.02 2.31 -9.54
CA ASN A 56 1.68 0.90 -9.30
C ASN A 56 2.88 -0.04 -9.42
N SER A 57 3.83 0.30 -10.30
CA SER A 57 5.12 -0.37 -10.40
C SER A 57 6.05 -0.13 -9.21
N GLY A 58 5.70 0.76 -8.29
CA GLY A 58 6.53 1.17 -7.16
C GLY A 58 6.56 0.21 -5.97
N GLY A 59 5.83 -0.91 -6.03
CA GLY A 59 5.88 -1.93 -4.99
C GLY A 59 4.95 -1.71 -3.80
N LYS A 60 3.95 -0.82 -3.90
CA LYS A 60 2.92 -0.61 -2.86
C LYS A 60 2.30 -1.91 -2.35
N THR A 61 1.77 -2.76 -3.24
CA THR A 61 1.23 -4.08 -2.87
C THR A 61 2.27 -4.97 -2.21
N ARG A 62 3.54 -4.89 -2.63
CA ARG A 62 4.64 -5.69 -2.05
C ARG A 62 4.98 -5.22 -0.63
N LEU A 63 4.91 -3.91 -0.37
CA LEU A 63 5.02 -3.36 0.98
C LEU A 63 3.87 -3.85 1.86
N LEU A 64 2.62 -3.77 1.39
CA LEU A 64 1.47 -4.27 2.13
C LEU A 64 1.60 -5.77 2.49
N GLN A 65 2.07 -6.58 1.55
CA GLN A 65 2.40 -7.99 1.82
C GLN A 65 3.48 -8.16 2.89
N ALA A 66 4.55 -7.35 2.83
CA ALA A 66 5.63 -7.40 3.81
C ALA A 66 5.14 -7.03 5.22
N LEU A 67 4.27 -6.02 5.34
CA LEU A 67 3.66 -5.61 6.61
C LEU A 67 2.80 -6.72 7.20
N GLY A 68 1.90 -7.30 6.41
CA GLY A 68 1.03 -8.41 6.87
C GLY A 68 1.82 -9.67 7.26
N LEU A 69 2.83 -10.04 6.47
CA LEU A 69 3.72 -11.17 6.80
C LEU A 69 4.52 -10.90 8.07
N THR A 70 5.04 -9.69 8.24
CA THR A 70 5.80 -9.29 9.43
C THR A 70 4.93 -9.38 10.69
N GLN A 71 3.68 -8.92 10.61
CA GLN A 71 2.72 -9.05 11.71
C GLN A 71 2.47 -10.51 12.10
N LEU A 72 2.19 -11.36 11.11
CA LEU A 72 1.92 -12.78 11.33
C LEU A 72 3.11 -13.51 11.94
N LEU A 73 4.32 -13.27 11.41
CA LEU A 73 5.54 -13.90 11.90
C LEU A 73 5.85 -13.47 13.34
N ALA A 74 5.74 -12.17 13.63
CA ALA A 74 5.97 -11.62 14.97
C ALA A 74 5.03 -12.24 16.02
N GLN A 75 3.72 -12.24 15.76
CA GLN A 75 2.74 -12.83 16.68
C GLN A 75 2.78 -14.36 16.72
N GLY A 76 3.39 -14.99 15.73
CA GLY A 76 3.71 -16.43 15.74
C GLY A 76 5.00 -16.78 16.48
N GLY A 77 5.73 -15.80 17.03
CA GLY A 77 7.00 -16.03 17.74
C GLY A 77 8.17 -16.36 16.80
N LEU A 78 8.10 -15.95 15.54
CA LEU A 78 9.11 -16.21 14.52
C LEU A 78 9.95 -14.97 14.21
N PHE A 79 11.11 -15.18 13.59
CA PHE A 79 11.90 -14.09 13.02
C PHE A 79 11.12 -13.36 11.91
N VAL A 80 11.16 -12.03 11.93
CA VAL A 80 10.54 -11.17 10.95
C VAL A 80 11.52 -10.72 9.86
N PRO A 81 11.05 -10.40 8.64
CA PRO A 81 11.87 -9.93 7.53
C PRO A 81 12.22 -8.44 7.68
N ALA A 82 12.89 -8.09 8.78
CA ALA A 82 13.33 -6.74 9.10
C ALA A 82 14.62 -6.78 9.93
N GLU A 83 15.41 -5.71 9.89
CA GLU A 83 16.57 -5.54 10.77
C GLU A 83 16.15 -5.28 12.21
N ARG A 84 15.10 -4.47 12.41
CA ARG A 84 14.46 -4.21 13.69
C ARG A 84 12.97 -4.02 13.47
N ALA A 85 12.16 -4.55 14.38
CA ALA A 85 10.72 -4.36 14.33
C ALA A 85 10.16 -4.15 15.74
N ARG A 86 9.41 -3.08 15.91
CA ARG A 86 8.49 -2.84 17.02
C ARG A 86 7.08 -2.78 16.41
N LEU A 87 6.25 -3.73 16.82
CA LEU A 87 4.90 -3.89 16.28
C LEU A 87 3.89 -3.86 17.41
N ARG A 88 2.68 -3.42 17.07
CA ARG A 88 1.53 -3.59 17.94
C ARG A 88 1.09 -5.06 17.98
N VAL A 89 0.59 -5.54 19.12
CA VAL A 89 -0.23 -6.77 19.15
C VAL A 89 -1.60 -6.48 18.50
N ALA A 90 -1.80 -7.03 17.30
CA ALA A 90 -3.04 -6.96 16.55
C ALA A 90 -4.03 -8.03 17.04
N SER A 91 -5.26 -7.59 17.39
CA SER A 91 -6.36 -8.47 17.81
C SER A 91 -6.89 -9.38 16.70
N GLY A 92 -6.62 -9.00 15.46
CA GLY A 92 -6.92 -9.72 14.23
C GLY A 92 -6.27 -9.01 13.05
N MET A 93 -6.38 -9.59 11.86
CA MET A 93 -5.85 -8.96 10.66
C MET A 93 -6.85 -9.08 9.51
N PHE A 94 -7.21 -7.95 8.92
CA PHE A 94 -7.98 -7.89 7.68
C PHE A 94 -7.04 -7.50 6.54
N VAL A 95 -6.92 -8.37 5.55
CA VAL A 95 -6.08 -8.11 4.38
C VAL A 95 -6.94 -8.20 3.14
N SER A 96 -6.95 -7.12 2.37
CA SER A 96 -7.57 -7.10 1.07
C SER A 96 -6.61 -6.46 0.07
N LEU A 97 -5.82 -7.33 -0.56
CA LEU A 97 -4.98 -7.00 -1.70
C LEU A 97 -5.79 -7.20 -2.98
N ILE A 98 -5.55 -6.41 -4.01
CA ILE A 98 -6.30 -6.54 -5.26
C ILE A 98 -6.01 -7.90 -5.89
N ASP A 99 -7.10 -8.64 -6.12
CA ASP A 99 -7.10 -9.83 -6.96
C ASP A 99 -7.53 -9.48 -8.39
N LYS A 100 -7.18 -10.35 -9.33
CA LYS A 100 -7.65 -10.22 -10.72
C LYS A 100 -9.18 -10.21 -10.74
N PRO A 101 -9.81 -9.29 -11.50
CA PRO A 101 -11.26 -9.29 -11.64
C PRO A 101 -11.72 -10.66 -12.13
N ARG A 102 -12.74 -11.22 -11.48
CA ARG A 102 -13.34 -12.48 -11.92
C ARG A 102 -14.48 -12.17 -12.89
N ALA A 103 -14.55 -12.94 -13.97
CA ALA A 103 -15.55 -12.74 -15.04
C ALA A 103 -17.00 -13.03 -14.59
N ASP A 104 -17.19 -13.66 -13.43
CA ASP A 104 -18.47 -14.07 -12.87
C ASP A 104 -19.07 -13.08 -11.84
N GLN A 105 -18.46 -11.90 -11.65
CA GLN A 105 -18.97 -10.87 -10.74
C GLN A 105 -20.25 -10.23 -11.30
N LYS A 106 -21.34 -10.29 -10.54
CA LYS A 106 -22.67 -9.78 -10.94
C LYS A 106 -22.86 -8.31 -10.57
N GLU A 107 -22.11 -7.83 -9.58
CA GLU A 107 -22.34 -6.57 -8.86
C GLU A 107 -21.55 -5.39 -9.45
N GLY A 108 -20.79 -5.61 -10.53
CA GLY A 108 -19.87 -4.61 -11.08
C GLY A 108 -18.73 -4.24 -10.13
N ARG A 109 -17.93 -3.23 -10.50
CA ARG A 109 -16.75 -2.81 -9.73
C ARG A 109 -17.13 -2.13 -8.41
N LEU A 110 -18.07 -1.18 -8.46
CA LEU A 110 -18.53 -0.47 -7.27
C LEU A 110 -19.21 -1.40 -6.27
N GLY A 111 -20.11 -2.29 -6.72
CA GLY A 111 -20.78 -3.23 -5.83
C GLY A 111 -19.81 -4.23 -5.18
N SER A 112 -18.81 -4.71 -5.93
CA SER A 112 -17.75 -5.55 -5.37
C SER A 112 -16.96 -4.82 -4.28
N GLU A 113 -16.69 -3.52 -4.47
CA GLU A 113 -15.99 -2.71 -3.47
C GLU A 113 -16.84 -2.46 -2.22
N LEU A 114 -18.13 -2.19 -2.37
CA LEU A 114 -19.05 -2.04 -1.23
C LEU A 114 -19.18 -3.34 -0.42
N ILE A 115 -19.20 -4.51 -1.09
CA ILE A 115 -19.17 -5.82 -0.41
C ILE A 115 -17.86 -6.02 0.35
N ARG A 116 -16.72 -5.63 -0.25
CA ARG A 116 -15.41 -5.69 0.39
C ARG A 116 -15.36 -4.82 1.66
N ILE A 117 -15.87 -3.58 1.58
CA ILE A 117 -15.96 -2.66 2.72
C ILE A 117 -16.89 -3.22 3.81
N ARG A 118 -18.05 -3.75 3.43
CA ARG A 118 -18.97 -4.39 4.38
C ARG A 118 -18.28 -5.53 5.14
N ARG A 119 -17.57 -6.42 4.44
CA ARG A 119 -16.84 -7.53 5.08
C ARG A 119 -15.75 -7.05 6.03
N LEU A 120 -15.06 -5.97 5.69
CA LEU A 120 -14.09 -5.33 6.58
C LEU A 120 -14.75 -5.01 7.92
N PHE A 121 -15.86 -4.27 7.92
CA PHE A 121 -16.50 -3.86 9.18
C PHE A 121 -17.28 -4.98 9.90
N GLU A 122 -17.72 -6.04 9.20
CA GLU A 122 -18.30 -7.23 9.84
C GLU A 122 -17.27 -8.01 10.68
N THR A 123 -16.01 -8.04 10.22
CA THR A 123 -14.96 -8.92 10.78
C THR A 123 -13.91 -8.18 11.60
N CYS A 124 -13.62 -6.92 11.27
CA CYS A 124 -12.63 -6.12 11.96
C CYS A 124 -13.09 -5.79 13.39
N ARG A 125 -12.14 -5.74 14.31
CA ARG A 125 -12.35 -5.36 15.70
C ARG A 125 -11.37 -4.26 16.05
N SER A 126 -11.63 -3.56 17.14
CA SER A 126 -10.68 -2.57 17.65
C SER A 126 -9.31 -3.23 17.87
N GLY A 127 -8.26 -2.52 17.47
CA GLY A 127 -6.90 -3.01 17.52
C GLY A 127 -6.51 -4.10 16.55
N ALA A 128 -7.32 -4.37 15.52
CA ALA A 128 -6.88 -5.17 14.39
C ALA A 128 -5.86 -4.41 13.53
N LEU A 129 -5.13 -5.15 12.69
CA LEU A 129 -4.37 -4.60 11.58
C LEU A 129 -5.22 -4.69 10.29
N VAL A 130 -5.44 -3.56 9.64
CA VAL A 130 -6.20 -3.46 8.38
C VAL A 130 -5.25 -3.12 7.24
N ILE A 131 -5.29 -3.90 6.16
CA ILE A 131 -4.47 -3.70 4.96
C ILE A 131 -5.39 -3.67 3.75
N LEU A 132 -5.46 -2.52 3.08
CA LEU A 132 -6.33 -2.28 1.92
C LEU A 132 -5.49 -1.80 0.74
N ASP A 133 -5.49 -2.57 -0.35
CA ASP A 133 -4.84 -2.19 -1.60
C ASP A 133 -5.84 -1.54 -2.57
N GLU A 134 -5.45 -0.40 -3.13
CA GLU A 134 -6.19 0.53 -3.99
C GLU A 134 -7.70 0.60 -3.68
N LEU A 135 -8.02 1.04 -2.47
CA LEU A 135 -9.40 1.27 -2.05
C LEU A 135 -10.11 2.19 -3.07
N CYS A 136 -11.24 1.71 -3.59
CA CYS A 136 -12.09 2.39 -4.56
C CYS A 136 -11.49 2.68 -5.95
N SER A 137 -10.42 1.99 -6.39
CA SER A 137 -9.81 2.24 -7.72
C SER A 137 -10.60 1.79 -8.94
N GLY A 138 -11.65 0.99 -8.74
CA GLY A 138 -12.49 0.48 -9.82
C GLY A 138 -13.67 1.37 -10.22
N THR A 139 -13.87 2.54 -9.61
CA THR A 139 -15.07 3.36 -9.79
C THR A 139 -14.76 4.78 -10.26
N ASN A 140 -15.80 5.60 -10.47
CA ASN A 140 -15.67 7.03 -10.77
C ASN A 140 -14.88 7.73 -9.64
N PRO A 141 -13.83 8.53 -9.95
CA PRO A 141 -13.02 9.20 -8.93
C PRO A 141 -13.83 9.92 -7.86
N SER A 142 -14.87 10.68 -8.21
CA SER A 142 -15.69 11.42 -7.22
C SER A 142 -16.38 10.49 -6.23
N GLU A 143 -17.01 9.42 -6.73
CA GLU A 143 -17.67 8.41 -5.88
C GLU A 143 -16.64 7.64 -5.04
N GLY A 144 -15.47 7.36 -5.64
CA GLY A 144 -14.39 6.65 -4.98
C GLY A 144 -13.80 7.44 -3.81
N GLU A 145 -13.63 8.74 -3.96
CA GLU A 145 -13.15 9.64 -2.90
C GLU A 145 -14.16 9.74 -1.75
N GLU A 146 -15.45 9.86 -2.04
CA GLU A 146 -16.51 9.89 -1.02
C GLU A 146 -16.54 8.61 -0.19
N ILE A 147 -16.48 7.45 -0.85
CA ILE A 147 -16.47 6.15 -0.17
C ILE A 147 -15.16 5.96 0.61
N PHE A 148 -14.02 6.36 0.04
CA PHE A 148 -12.74 6.31 0.74
C PHE A 148 -12.81 7.12 2.04
N TYR A 149 -13.32 8.35 1.96
CA TYR A 149 -13.45 9.22 3.13
C TYR A 149 -14.37 8.61 4.20
N LEU A 150 -15.50 8.02 3.79
CA LEU A 150 -16.39 7.29 4.71
C LEU A 150 -15.68 6.11 5.40
N VAL A 151 -14.91 5.31 4.65
CA VAL A 151 -14.13 4.20 5.22
C VAL A 151 -13.09 4.73 6.21
N LEU A 152 -12.44 5.84 5.88
CA LEU A 152 -11.44 6.47 6.74
C LEU A 152 -12.05 6.88 8.09
N THR A 153 -13.18 7.58 8.10
CA THR A 153 -13.83 8.04 9.35
C THR A 153 -14.29 6.85 10.20
N LEU A 154 -14.86 5.82 9.60
CA LEU A 154 -15.26 4.60 10.30
C LEU A 154 -14.07 3.80 10.86
N LEU A 155 -12.93 3.76 10.15
CA LEU A 155 -11.70 3.18 10.68
C LEU A 155 -11.20 3.99 11.88
N ARG A 156 -11.23 5.32 11.83
CA ARG A 156 -10.86 6.17 12.98
C ARG A 156 -11.73 5.90 14.20
N GLU A 157 -13.04 5.71 14.03
CA GLU A 157 -13.94 5.33 15.12
C GLU A 157 -13.65 3.93 15.68
N LEU A 158 -13.32 2.97 14.82
CA LEU A 158 -13.01 1.59 15.24
C LEU A 158 -11.61 1.45 15.88
N GLN A 159 -10.70 2.38 15.58
CA GLN A 159 -9.31 2.42 16.05
C GLN A 159 -8.47 1.15 15.76
N PRO A 160 -8.47 0.60 14.53
CA PRO A 160 -7.44 -0.34 14.12
C PRO A 160 -6.15 0.42 13.76
N GLU A 161 -5.06 -0.31 13.63
CA GLU A 161 -3.94 0.15 12.80
C GLU A 161 -4.31 -0.14 11.34
N ALA A 162 -4.10 0.80 10.41
CA ALA A 162 -4.47 0.61 9.01
C ALA A 162 -3.41 1.08 8.02
N PHE A 163 -3.25 0.34 6.93
CA PHE A 163 -2.47 0.71 5.76
C PHE A 163 -3.36 0.66 4.52
N ILE A 164 -3.44 1.78 3.80
CA ILE A 164 -4.31 1.91 2.64
C ILE A 164 -3.50 2.48 1.49
N THR A 165 -3.46 1.80 0.34
CA THR A 165 -2.85 2.38 -0.86
C THR A 165 -3.90 3.10 -1.69
N THR A 166 -3.51 4.19 -2.36
CA THR A 166 -4.39 4.92 -3.27
C THR A 166 -3.64 5.46 -4.48
N HIS A 167 -4.38 5.68 -5.56
CA HIS A 167 -3.95 6.38 -6.76
C HIS A 167 -4.66 7.73 -6.93
N PHE A 168 -5.59 8.07 -6.03
CA PHE A 168 -6.24 9.39 -5.96
C PHE A 168 -5.27 10.42 -5.34
N LEU A 169 -4.28 10.85 -6.12
CA LEU A 169 -3.20 11.72 -5.61
C LEU A 169 -3.70 13.08 -5.12
N GLU A 170 -4.66 13.69 -5.82
CA GLU A 170 -5.23 14.97 -5.42
C GLU A 170 -6.04 14.86 -4.12
N PHE A 171 -6.81 13.79 -3.97
CA PHE A 171 -7.48 13.48 -2.71
C PHE A 171 -6.49 13.25 -1.57
N ALA A 172 -5.44 12.45 -1.79
CA ALA A 172 -4.41 12.22 -0.80
C ALA A 172 -3.71 13.52 -0.36
N ARG A 173 -3.49 14.47 -1.29
CA ARG A 173 -2.96 15.80 -0.94
C ARG A 173 -3.90 16.60 -0.06
N ARG A 174 -5.19 16.68 -0.44
CA ARG A 174 -6.20 17.36 0.39
C ARG A 174 -6.29 16.75 1.79
N LEU A 175 -6.23 15.43 1.91
CA LEU A 175 -6.20 14.76 3.22
C LEU A 175 -4.90 15.03 3.99
N SER A 176 -3.78 15.26 3.30
CA SER A 176 -2.50 15.51 3.95
C SER A 176 -2.41 16.88 4.61
N ASP A 177 -3.21 17.85 4.16
CA ASP A 177 -3.31 19.18 4.79
C ASP A 177 -3.88 19.09 6.22
N ASP A 178 -4.76 18.10 6.48
CA ASP A 178 -5.38 17.84 7.78
C ASP A 178 -4.88 16.53 8.43
N ALA A 179 -3.69 16.06 8.04
CA ALA A 179 -3.19 14.73 8.41
C ALA A 179 -3.20 14.48 9.93
N GLU A 180 -2.75 15.46 10.73
CA GLU A 180 -2.68 15.33 12.18
C GLU A 180 -4.08 15.22 12.81
N ALA A 181 -5.01 16.09 12.39
CA ALA A 181 -6.39 16.08 12.87
C ALA A 181 -7.12 14.78 12.51
N LEU A 182 -6.79 14.21 11.36
CA LEU A 182 -7.36 12.95 10.86
C LEU A 182 -6.60 11.70 11.34
N GLY A 183 -5.48 11.85 12.06
CA GLY A 183 -4.66 10.72 12.50
C GLY A 183 -4.03 9.93 11.35
N LEU A 184 -3.58 10.61 10.31
CA LEU A 184 -3.01 10.03 9.10
C LEU A 184 -1.51 10.22 9.03
N ALA A 185 -0.84 9.22 8.48
CA ALA A 185 0.54 9.37 8.01
C ALA A 185 0.59 9.04 6.52
N PHE A 186 1.40 9.79 5.78
CA PHE A 186 1.53 9.59 4.35
C PHE A 186 2.90 9.04 4.01
N LEU A 187 2.90 8.01 3.17
CA LEU A 187 4.09 7.42 2.58
C LEU A 187 3.97 7.49 1.06
N GLN A 188 5.08 7.77 0.40
CA GLN A 188 5.19 7.70 -1.04
C GLN A 188 6.30 6.75 -1.45
N VAL A 189 6.12 6.11 -2.60
CA VAL A 189 7.19 5.39 -3.28
C VAL A 189 8.33 6.36 -3.57
N GLU A 190 9.53 6.01 -3.13
CA GLU A 190 10.73 6.78 -3.43
C GLU A 190 11.19 6.52 -4.88
N LEU A 191 11.66 7.59 -5.52
CA LEU A 191 12.13 7.59 -6.90
C LEU A 191 13.63 7.89 -6.93
N ASP A 192 14.35 7.24 -7.85
CA ASP A 192 15.75 7.57 -8.13
C ASP A 192 15.90 8.88 -8.92
N ASP A 193 17.14 9.30 -9.17
CA ASP A 193 17.48 10.51 -9.95
C ASP A 193 16.89 10.51 -11.38
N HIS A 194 16.50 9.33 -11.88
CA HIS A 194 15.86 9.15 -13.19
C HIS A 194 14.34 9.01 -13.10
N GLN A 195 13.75 9.34 -11.94
CA GLN A 195 12.31 9.24 -11.64
C GLN A 195 11.76 7.82 -11.73
N ARG A 196 12.59 6.81 -11.48
CA ARG A 196 12.17 5.40 -11.48
C ARG A 196 11.97 4.93 -10.05
N PRO A 197 10.96 4.09 -9.77
CA PRO A 197 10.78 3.55 -8.43
C PRO A 197 11.99 2.75 -7.97
N ASN A 198 12.54 3.11 -6.81
CA ASN A 198 13.63 2.36 -6.18
C ASN A 198 13.09 1.32 -5.15
N PHE A 199 11.77 1.23 -4.99
CA PHE A 199 11.05 0.37 -4.04
C PHE A 199 11.25 0.73 -2.55
N GLY A 200 11.88 1.86 -2.26
CA GLY A 200 11.87 2.53 -0.98
C GLY A 200 10.57 3.31 -0.75
N PHE A 201 10.35 3.72 0.49
CA PHE A 201 9.21 4.53 0.89
C PHE A 201 9.68 5.64 1.82
N VAL A 202 9.21 6.85 1.56
CA VAL A 202 9.54 8.06 2.33
C VAL A 202 8.25 8.79 2.72
N SER A 203 8.32 9.61 3.76
CA SER A 203 7.17 10.40 4.19
C SER A 203 6.70 11.37 3.09
N GLY A 204 5.39 11.54 3.00
CA GLY A 204 4.74 12.49 2.08
C GLY A 204 3.81 11.84 1.07
N VAL A 205 3.30 12.68 0.17
CA VAL A 205 2.35 12.30 -0.88
C VAL A 205 3.02 12.41 -2.24
N ALA A 206 2.83 11.42 -3.10
CA ALA A 206 3.40 11.42 -4.44
C ALA A 206 2.89 12.62 -5.29
N GLU A 207 3.82 13.29 -5.96
CA GLU A 207 3.54 14.49 -6.76
C GLU A 207 2.95 14.19 -8.16
N THR A 208 3.32 13.07 -8.76
CA THR A 208 2.85 12.73 -10.10
C THR A 208 2.57 11.24 -10.23
N SER A 209 1.63 10.91 -11.12
CA SER A 209 1.53 9.55 -11.63
C SER A 209 2.61 9.39 -12.71
N LEU A 210 3.42 8.33 -12.64
CA LEU A 210 4.45 8.05 -13.66
C LEU A 210 3.84 7.56 -15.00
N ALA A 211 2.56 7.83 -15.26
CA ALA A 211 1.84 7.29 -16.43
C ALA A 211 2.47 7.77 -17.75
N ALA A 212 2.75 9.08 -17.87
CA ALA A 212 3.35 9.66 -19.07
C ALA A 212 4.78 9.14 -19.32
N GLN A 213 5.59 9.03 -18.27
CA GLN A 213 6.95 8.49 -18.36
C GLN A 213 6.95 6.99 -18.66
N THR A 214 6.00 6.26 -18.08
CA THR A 214 5.79 4.84 -18.38
C THR A 214 5.38 4.66 -19.83
N ALA A 215 4.48 5.49 -20.35
CA ALA A 215 4.08 5.49 -21.76
C ALA A 215 5.28 5.76 -22.67
N ALA A 216 6.07 6.79 -22.38
CA ALA A 216 7.28 7.10 -23.14
C ALA A 216 8.29 5.94 -23.14
N ARG A 217 8.55 5.35 -21.97
CA ARG A 217 9.44 4.18 -21.85
C ARG A 217 8.94 2.94 -22.61
N LEU A 218 7.63 2.76 -22.69
CA LEU A 218 7.00 1.64 -23.38
C LEU A 218 6.82 1.88 -24.89
N GLY A 219 7.30 3.01 -25.41
CA GLY A 219 7.13 3.35 -26.82
C GLY A 219 5.70 3.74 -27.19
N VAL A 220 4.90 4.16 -26.20
CA VAL A 220 3.50 4.58 -26.35
C VAL A 220 3.45 6.11 -26.46
N THR A 221 4.26 6.66 -27.36
CA THR A 221 4.21 8.07 -27.72
C THR A 221 3.38 8.26 -28.98
N ARG A 222 2.84 9.47 -29.20
CA ARG A 222 2.08 9.79 -30.42
C ARG A 222 2.90 9.48 -31.67
N GLU A 223 4.19 9.80 -31.67
CA GLU A 223 5.09 9.59 -32.80
C GLU A 223 5.25 8.10 -33.14
N GLU A 224 5.59 7.26 -32.15
CA GLU A 224 5.77 5.82 -32.35
C GLU A 224 4.48 5.12 -32.73
N LEU A 225 3.36 5.48 -32.08
CA LEU A 225 2.04 4.96 -32.45
C LEU A 225 1.64 5.37 -33.87
N MET A 226 1.96 6.61 -34.29
CA MET A 226 1.71 7.06 -35.67
C MET A 226 2.57 6.32 -36.69
N ALA A 227 3.81 5.95 -36.34
CA ALA A 227 4.65 5.11 -37.19
C ALA A 227 4.05 3.70 -37.38
N LEU A 228 3.55 3.09 -36.30
CA LEU A 228 2.85 1.80 -36.36
C LEU A 228 1.54 1.87 -37.17
N VAL A 229 0.76 2.94 -37.01
CA VAL A 229 -0.47 3.16 -37.77
C VAL A 229 -0.16 3.32 -39.26
N SER A 230 0.87 4.08 -39.60
CA SER A 230 1.30 4.27 -40.99
C SER A 230 1.75 2.95 -41.62
N ARG A 231 2.50 2.13 -40.89
CA ARG A 231 2.93 0.80 -41.34
C ARG A 231 1.78 -0.17 -41.59
N ASN A 232 0.71 -0.10 -40.80
CA ASN A 232 -0.44 -1.01 -40.96
C ASN A 232 -1.44 -0.56 -42.04
N LYS A 233 -1.32 0.69 -42.54
CA LYS A 233 -2.15 1.22 -43.62
C LYS A 233 -1.54 1.02 -45.02
N GLY A 234 -0.24 0.74 -45.10
CA GLY A 234 0.47 0.39 -46.34
C GLY A 234 0.62 -1.11 -46.49
#